data_AF-A0A523YJJ9-F1
#
_entry.id   AF-A0A523YJJ9-F1
#
_cell.length_a   1.000
_cell.length_b   1.000
_cell.length_c   1.000
_cell.angle_alpha   90.00
_cell.angle_beta   90.00
_cell.angle_gamma   90.00
#
_symmetry.space_group_name_H-M   'P 1'
#
loop_
_entity.id
_entity.type
_entity.pdbx_description
1 polymer ?
#
loop_
_entity_poly.entity_id
_entity_poly.type
_entity_poly.pdbx_seq_one_letter_code
_entity_poly.pdbx_strand_id
1 'polypeptide(L)'
;RYIITVDEDIDPSNLDEVLWAVCTRCDPEHYIDIVPGFLTSPLDPMLNPEKRARKDYTTAKVFINACKPYHWKDKFPPVNVAGPELREKVLTKWTKLFKDA
;
A
#
# COMPACT_ATOMS: atom_id res chain seq x y z
N ARG A 1 -3.96 11.52 -3.35
CA ARG A 1 -5.28 11.41 -2.67
C ARG A 1 -5.33 10.18 -1.77
N TYR A 2 -4.80 9.04 -2.21
CA TYR A 2 -4.69 7.83 -1.40
C TYR A 2 -3.47 7.91 -0.48
N ILE A 3 -3.66 7.52 0.77
CA ILE A 3 -2.63 7.35 1.79
C ILE A 3 -2.79 5.91 2.25
N ILE A 4 -1.74 5.12 2.07
CA ILE A 4 -1.72 3.72 2.45
C ILE A 4 -0.70 3.59 3.57
N THR A 5 -1.13 3.05 4.70
CA THR A 5 -0.25 2.73 5.83
C THR A 5 0.02 1.24 5.81
N VAL A 6 1.30 0.88 5.90
CA VAL A 6 1.79 -0.51 5.86
C VAL A 6 2.70 -0.76 7.06
N ASP A 7 2.82 -2.03 7.45
CA ASP A 7 3.73 -2.47 8.52
C ASP A 7 5.21 -2.41 8.09
N GLU A 8 6.13 -2.53 9.04
CA GLU A 8 7.58 -2.47 8.81
C GLU A 8 8.16 -3.58 7.92
N ASP A 9 7.40 -4.65 7.67
CA ASP A 9 7.80 -5.75 6.80
C ASP A 9 7.49 -5.51 5.31
N ILE A 10 6.91 -4.35 4.96
CA ILE A 10 6.58 -3.95 3.59
C ILE A 10 7.48 -2.79 3.16
N ASP A 11 8.08 -2.87 1.97
CA ASP A 11 8.75 -1.73 1.36
C ASP A 11 7.72 -0.76 0.74
N PRO A 12 7.52 0.46 1.28
CA PRO A 12 6.56 1.41 0.75
C PRO A 12 6.95 1.99 -0.62
N SER A 13 8.18 1.77 -1.09
CA SER A 13 8.63 2.14 -2.43
C SER A 13 8.31 1.08 -3.49
N ASN A 14 8.01 -0.14 -3.07
CA ASN A 14 7.62 -1.25 -3.93
C ASN A 14 6.08 -1.37 -4.02
N LEU A 15 5.50 -0.97 -5.16
CA LEU A 15 4.05 -0.97 -5.33
C LEU A 15 3.44 -2.37 -5.22
N ASP A 16 4.14 -3.42 -5.66
CA ASP A 16 3.61 -4.79 -5.61
C ASP A 16 3.46 -5.27 -4.16
N GLU A 17 4.43 -4.93 -3.29
CA GLU A 17 4.36 -5.24 -1.86
C GLU A 17 3.26 -4.44 -1.15
N VAL A 18 3.12 -3.15 -1.48
CA VAL A 18 2.05 -2.30 -0.94
C VAL A 18 0.67 -2.84 -1.33
N LEU A 19 0.48 -3.21 -2.61
CA LEU A 19 -0.79 -3.78 -3.07
C LEU A 19 -1.07 -5.15 -2.45
N TRP A 20 -0.04 -5.99 -2.27
CA TRP A 20 -0.19 -7.25 -1.54
C TRP A 20 -0.65 -7.02 -0.10
N ALA A 21 -0.08 -6.04 0.60
CA ALA A 21 -0.51 -5.69 1.95
C ALA A 21 -1.97 -5.22 1.97
N VAL A 22 -2.38 -4.35 1.04
CA VAL A 22 -3.79 -3.93 0.90
C VAL A 22 -4.70 -5.13 0.71
N CYS A 23 -4.36 -6.06 -0.19
CA CYS A 23 -5.20 -7.22 -0.49
C CYS A 23 -5.30 -8.25 0.65
N THR A 24 -4.31 -8.31 1.55
CA THR A 24 -4.21 -9.39 2.55
C THR A 24 -4.41 -8.93 3.99
N ARG A 25 -4.31 -7.62 4.27
CA ARG A 25 -4.37 -7.05 5.63
C ARG A 25 -5.46 -6.00 5.80
N CYS A 26 -5.96 -5.41 4.71
CA CYS A 26 -7.04 -4.43 4.77
C CYS A 26 -8.39 -5.14 4.89
N ASP A 27 -9.15 -4.82 5.93
CA ASP A 27 -10.59 -5.07 5.98
C ASP A 27 -11.32 -3.87 5.34
N PRO A 28 -11.86 -3.99 4.11
CA PRO A 28 -12.41 -2.84 3.41
C PRO A 28 -13.55 -2.12 4.13
N GLU A 29 -14.30 -2.83 5.00
CA GLU A 29 -15.43 -2.26 5.75
C GLU A 29 -14.95 -1.33 6.87
N HIS A 30 -13.85 -1.70 7.53
CA HIS A 30 -13.40 -1.01 8.75
C HIS A 30 -12.13 -0.17 8.53
N TYR A 31 -11.31 -0.48 7.52
CA TYR A 31 -9.94 0.05 7.35
C TYR A 31 -9.79 0.99 6.15
N ILE A 32 -10.89 1.37 5.50
CA ILE A 32 -10.90 2.36 4.42
C ILE A 32 -11.76 3.56 4.82
N ASP A 33 -11.11 4.70 5.04
CA ASP A 33 -11.79 5.96 5.32
C ASP A 33 -11.72 6.88 4.10
N ILE A 34 -12.89 7.31 3.61
CA ILE A 34 -12.99 8.35 2.59
C ILE A 34 -13.37 9.65 3.29
N VAL A 35 -12.40 10.57 3.41
CA VAL A 35 -12.58 11.81 4.16
C VAL A 35 -12.63 12.99 3.18
N PRO A 36 -13.79 13.67 3.05
CA PRO A 36 -13.95 14.83 2.17
C PRO A 36 -13.33 16.11 2.77
N GLY A 37 -13.24 17.17 1.96
CA GLY A 37 -12.86 18.51 2.43
C GLY A 37 -11.37 18.82 2.44
N PHE A 38 -10.52 17.95 1.88
CA PHE A 38 -9.09 18.20 1.76
C PHE A 38 -8.74 19.02 0.53
N LEU A 39 -7.71 19.86 0.64
CA LEU A 39 -7.16 20.56 -0.51
C LEU A 39 -6.47 19.60 -1.49
N THR A 40 -6.68 19.85 -2.78
CA THR A 40 -5.93 19.26 -3.90
C THR A 40 -5.21 20.36 -4.68
N SER A 41 -4.33 19.95 -5.59
CA SER A 41 -3.66 20.87 -6.50
C SER A 41 -4.67 21.53 -7.47
N PRO A 42 -4.55 22.82 -7.78
CA PRO A 42 -5.32 23.45 -8.87
C PRO A 42 -5.12 22.78 -10.24
N LEU A 43 -4.03 22.03 -10.41
CA LEU A 43 -3.71 21.25 -11.61
C LEU A 43 -4.43 19.89 -11.66
N ASP A 44 -5.16 19.50 -10.61
CA ASP A 44 -5.89 18.23 -10.56
C ASP A 44 -6.92 18.17 -11.71
N PRO A 45 -6.77 17.24 -12.68
CA PRO A 45 -7.66 17.16 -13.83
C PRO A 45 -9.07 16.68 -13.46
N MET A 46 -9.23 16.00 -12.32
CA MET A 46 -10.54 15.54 -11.84
C MET A 46 -11.31 16.62 -11.09
N LEU A 47 -10.72 17.80 -10.86
CA LEU A 47 -11.45 18.89 -10.23
C LEU A 47 -12.51 19.41 -11.19
N ASN A 48 -13.78 19.31 -10.79
CA ASN A 48 -14.91 19.80 -11.57
C ASN A 48 -14.68 21.27 -12.01
N PRO A 49 -14.88 21.63 -13.30
CA PRO A 49 -14.66 22.98 -13.81
C PRO A 49 -15.40 24.09 -13.03
N GLU A 50 -16.61 23.82 -12.55
CA GLU A 50 -17.40 24.77 -11.77
C GLU A 50 -16.79 25.01 -10.39
N LYS A 51 -16.28 23.95 -9.73
CA LYS A 51 -15.55 24.10 -8.45
C LYS A 51 -14.29 24.94 -8.66
N ARG A 52 -13.55 24.67 -9.74
CA ARG A 52 -12.35 25.42 -10.11
C ARG A 52 -12.65 26.91 -10.36
N ALA A 53 -13.73 27.23 -11.07
CA ALA A 53 -14.14 28.61 -11.32
C ALA A 53 -14.44 29.38 -10.02
N ARG A 54 -14.98 28.70 -9.01
CA ARG A 54 -15.23 29.24 -7.67
C ARG A 54 -14.03 29.18 -6.73
N LYS A 55 -12.84 28.79 -7.22
CA LYS A 55 -11.61 28.57 -6.42
C LYS A 55 -11.79 27.57 -5.29
N ASP A 56 -12.74 26.65 -5.45
CA ASP A 56 -12.92 25.52 -4.54
C ASP A 56 -12.04 24.36 -5.01
N TYR A 57 -10.90 24.19 -4.33
CA TYR A 57 -9.92 23.14 -4.60
C TYR A 57 -10.06 21.96 -3.63
N THR A 58 -11.28 21.68 -3.17
CA THR A 58 -11.52 20.56 -2.24
C THR A 58 -11.77 19.24 -2.96
N THR A 59 -11.25 18.15 -2.40
CA THR A 59 -11.47 16.76 -2.80
C THR A 59 -11.55 15.87 -1.55
N ALA A 60 -11.67 14.56 -1.74
CA ALA A 60 -11.51 13.58 -0.68
C ALA A 60 -10.10 12.98 -0.67
N LYS A 61 -9.62 12.65 0.53
CA LYS A 61 -8.49 11.73 0.72
C LYS A 61 -9.04 10.37 1.11
N VAL A 62 -8.33 9.33 0.69
CA VAL A 62 -8.64 7.95 1.09
C VAL A 62 -7.49 7.49 1.96
N PHE A 63 -7.81 7.03 3.16
CA PHE A 63 -6.87 6.38 4.06
C PHE A 63 -7.15 4.88 4.00
N ILE A 64 -6.11 4.10 3.75
CA ILE A 64 -6.17 2.64 3.71
C ILE A 64 -5.21 2.12 4.77
N ASN A 65 -5.75 1.44 5.77
CA ASN A 65 -4.94 0.73 6.76
C ASN A 65 -4.67 -0.70 6.26
N ALA A 66 -3.45 -0.94 5.78
CA ALA A 66 -2.96 -2.24 5.32
C ALA A 66 -2.01 -2.86 6.35
N CYS A 67 -2.20 -2.57 7.64
CA CYS A 67 -1.43 -3.15 8.74
C CYS A 67 -2.14 -4.36 9.36
N LYS A 68 -1.36 -5.22 10.03
CA LYS A 68 -1.89 -6.28 10.88
C LYS A 68 -2.72 -5.66 12.02
N PRO A 69 -3.89 -6.23 12.39
CA PRO A 69 -4.71 -5.70 13.47
C PRO A 69 -3.95 -5.63 14.80
N TYR A 70 -3.70 -4.41 15.29
CA TYR A 70 -2.79 -4.17 16.41
C TYR A 70 -3.11 -5.00 17.67
N HIS A 71 -4.39 -5.15 17.99
CA HIS A 71 -4.85 -5.77 19.24
C HIS A 71 -4.61 -7.29 19.29
N TRP A 72 -4.41 -7.92 18.13
CA TRP A 72 -4.16 -9.37 18.04
C TRP A 72 -3.09 -9.70 17.01
N LYS A 73 -2.15 -8.77 16.76
CA LYS A 73 -1.08 -8.91 15.76
C LYS A 73 -0.23 -10.16 15.97
N ASP A 74 -0.03 -10.57 17.22
CA ASP A 74 0.77 -11.75 17.58
C ASP A 74 0.06 -13.07 17.23
N LYS A 75 -1.26 -13.03 17.02
CA LYS A 75 -2.07 -14.16 16.55
C LYS A 75 -2.32 -14.12 15.04
N PHE A 76 -1.83 -13.09 14.35
CA PHE A 76 -1.99 -12.97 12.91
C PHE A 76 -1.19 -14.08 12.20
N PRO A 77 -1.71 -14.69 11.12
CA PRO A 77 -1.01 -15.76 10.41
C PRO A 77 0.41 -15.34 9.97
N PRO A 78 1.41 -16.22 10.07
CA PRO A 78 2.75 -15.91 9.62
C PRO A 78 2.77 -15.69 8.11
N VAL A 79 3.62 -14.77 7.66
CA VAL A 79 3.80 -14.51 6.23
C VAL A 79 4.45 -15.73 5.58
N ASN A 80 3.79 -16.26 4.54
CA ASN A 80 4.31 -17.40 3.80
C ASN A 80 5.35 -16.93 2.76
N VAL A 81 6.58 -16.70 3.22
CA VAL A 81 7.71 -16.36 2.35
C VAL A 81 8.94 -17.18 2.71
N ALA A 82 9.76 -17.51 1.71
CA ALA A 82 11.06 -18.11 1.96
C ALA A 82 11.95 -17.11 2.71
N GLY A 83 12.52 -17.54 3.84
CA GLY A 83 13.45 -16.71 4.60
C GLY A 83 14.69 -16.32 3.77
N PRO A 84 15.38 -15.22 4.13
CA PRO A 84 16.53 -14.70 3.37
C PRO A 84 17.62 -15.75 3.13
N GLU A 85 17.97 -16.54 4.14
CA GLU A 85 19.00 -17.57 4.06
C GLU A 85 18.64 -18.68 3.06
N LEU A 86 17.37 -19.14 3.07
CA LEU A 86 16.92 -20.16 2.13
C LEU A 86 16.92 -19.61 0.70
N ARG A 87 16.49 -18.36 0.54
CA ARG A 87 16.50 -17.69 -0.76
C ARG A 87 17.92 -17.56 -1.31
N GLU A 88 18.88 -17.12 -0.50
CA GLU A 88 20.30 -17.05 -0.88
C GLU A 88 20.84 -18.43 -1.25
N LYS A 89 20.64 -19.44 -0.41
CA LYS A 89 21.07 -20.82 -0.67
C LYS A 89 20.53 -21.36 -1.99
N VAL A 90 19.26 -21.08 -2.31
CA VAL A 90 18.63 -21.48 -3.57
C VAL A 90 19.26 -20.72 -4.75
N LEU A 91 19.47 -19.41 -4.65
CA LEU A 91 20.10 -18.60 -5.69
C LEU A 91 21.55 -19.02 -5.97
N THR A 92 22.34 -19.33 -4.93
CA THR A 92 23.70 -19.87 -5.06
C THR A 92 23.69 -21.27 -5.69
N LYS A 93 22.75 -22.14 -5.29
CA LYS A 93 22.66 -23.49 -5.85
C LYS A 93 22.33 -23.47 -7.35
N TRP A 94 21.47 -22.56 -7.77
CA TRP A 94 20.96 -22.49 -9.14
C TRP A 94 21.55 -21.33 -9.95
N THR A 95 22.71 -20.81 -9.56
CA THR A 95 23.32 -19.61 -10.18
C THR A 95 23.44 -19.72 -11.70
N LYS A 96 23.67 -20.92 -12.26
CA LYS A 96 23.75 -21.14 -13.71
C LYS A 96 22.47 -20.78 -14.47
N LEU A 97 21.30 -20.84 -13.83
CA LEU A 97 20.01 -20.50 -14.44
C LEU A 97 19.71 -18.99 -14.41
N PHE A 98 20.39 -18.23 -13.55
CA PHE A 98 20.14 -16.81 -13.33
C PHE A 98 21.33 -15.93 -13.78
N LYS A 99 22.30 -16.50 -14.50
CA LYS A 99 23.53 -15.81 -14.92
C LYS A 99 23.34 -14.81 -16.07
N ASP A 100 22.22 -14.87 -16.77
CA ASP A 100 21.93 -14.05 -17.96
C ASP A 100 20.72 -13.12 -17.76
N ALA A 101 20.31 -12.86 -16.51
CA ALA A 101 19.20 -11.97 -16.16
C ALA A 101 19.70 -10.60 -15.65
#